data_AF-A0A8K0V992-F1
#
_entry.id   AF-A0A8K0V992-F1
#
_cell.length_a   1.000
_cell.length_b   1.000
_cell.length_c   1.000
_cell.angle_alpha   90.00
_cell.angle_beta   90.00
_cell.angle_gamma   90.00
#
_symmetry.space_group_name_H-M   'P 1'
#
loop_
_entity.id
_entity.type
_entity.pdbx_description
1 polymer ?
#
loop_
_entity_poly.entity_id
_entity_poly.type
_entity_poly.pdbx_seq_one_letter_code
_entity_poly.pdbx_strand_id
1 'polypeptide(L)'
;MSTYEKYPTVEIQGYDDSAWQGWEAIVATLNEHIHQRRRAVLVIDCYPGVRLGELEEKLLPALNATLTLNAERARRDEQSIHEMLARNLTDDRVFGVLSCHQLHEFIDPQKLAAMQEQVSRCTDGIVIVYGPGAALVHQGDILVYADMPRWEIQQRMRSGELDNWGAGNQQEDMLRRYKRAFFVEWRVFDRHKTPLLKRADFLLDTTLADRPALVTGDALRAALAQTTRRPFRVVPFFDPGVWGGQWMKQHFDLDPGAPNYAWCFDCVPEENSLLLRFGAVRIEIPSQNLVLLQPRALLGEKVHARFGAEFPIRFDFLDTIGGQNLSFQVHPLTEYIQQQFGMHYTQDESYYILEAEPDAVVYLGTKTGTSPEAMLDDLRRAQRGEKPFDDARFVNQFPAKKHDHFLIPAGTVHCSGAGTMVLEISATPYIFTFKLWDWGRLGMDGLPRPVHLEHGERVIDWQRDTQWVNAHLVNQVETVAEGHGWREERTGLHEREFIETRRHWFSEPVVHHTGGSVNVLNLIEGAQARVDSPSGAFAPFVVNYAETFIIPADVGEYRISAWGKGAGQQLATIKAWVRG
;
A
#
# COMPACT_ATOMS: atom_id res chain seq x y z
N MET A 1 7.99 -18.81 -19.91
CA MET A 1 7.88 -18.69 -18.44
C MET A 1 8.18 -17.24 -18.09
N SER A 2 7.30 -16.61 -17.32
CA SER A 2 7.50 -15.24 -16.83
C SER A 2 8.84 -15.11 -16.09
N THR A 3 9.48 -13.95 -16.19
CA THR A 3 10.66 -13.58 -15.39
C THR A 3 10.31 -12.67 -14.22
N TYR A 4 9.06 -12.23 -14.10
CA TYR A 4 8.63 -11.34 -13.04
C TYR A 4 8.60 -12.06 -11.68
N GLU A 5 9.33 -11.54 -10.70
CA GLU A 5 9.39 -12.05 -9.34
C GLU A 5 8.20 -11.57 -8.51
N LYS A 6 7.38 -12.52 -8.03
CA LYS A 6 6.14 -12.29 -7.27
C LYS A 6 6.35 -12.26 -5.76
N TYR A 7 7.45 -12.82 -5.27
CA TYR A 7 7.78 -12.90 -3.84
C TYR A 7 9.19 -12.37 -3.57
N PRO A 8 9.48 -11.12 -3.97
CA PRO A 8 10.79 -10.53 -3.74
C PRO A 8 11.10 -10.56 -2.24
N THR A 9 12.30 -11.02 -1.90
CA THR A 9 12.72 -11.24 -0.51
C THR A 9 14.04 -10.53 -0.26
N VAL A 10 14.16 -9.85 0.88
CA VAL A 10 15.42 -9.25 1.33
C VAL A 10 16.17 -10.27 2.19
N GLU A 11 17.32 -10.70 1.70
CA GLU A 11 18.27 -11.54 2.45
C GLU A 11 18.96 -10.73 3.55
N ILE A 12 18.84 -11.19 4.81
CA ILE A 12 19.36 -10.51 5.99
C ILE A 12 20.64 -11.19 6.48
N GLN A 13 21.71 -10.42 6.59
CA GLN A 13 23.03 -10.94 6.98
C GLN A 13 23.24 -10.87 8.49
N GLY A 14 23.84 -11.91 9.07
CA GLY A 14 24.29 -11.93 10.47
C GLY A 14 23.21 -12.30 11.50
N TYR A 15 22.05 -12.78 11.04
CA TYR A 15 20.90 -13.13 11.89
C TYR A 15 20.26 -14.47 11.48
N ASP A 16 21.04 -15.39 10.91
CA ASP A 16 20.53 -16.65 10.32
C ASP A 16 19.80 -17.53 11.34
N ASP A 17 20.21 -17.50 12.61
CA ASP A 17 19.65 -18.29 13.71
C ASP A 17 18.69 -17.48 14.61
N SER A 18 18.21 -16.33 14.14
CA SER A 18 17.36 -15.41 14.92
C SER A 18 15.86 -15.53 14.63
N ALA A 19 15.47 -16.55 13.87
CA ALA A 19 14.08 -16.78 13.48
C ALA A 19 13.71 -18.26 13.51
N TRP A 20 12.44 -18.53 13.81
CA TRP A 20 11.88 -19.87 14.00
C TRP A 20 10.54 -19.99 13.29
N GLN A 21 10.22 -21.18 12.77
CA GLN A 21 8.98 -21.43 12.04
C GLN A 21 8.17 -22.55 12.69
N GLY A 22 6.86 -22.36 12.78
CA GLY A 22 5.90 -23.31 13.33
C GLY A 22 5.77 -23.24 14.86
N TRP A 23 4.59 -23.62 15.36
CA TRP A 23 4.23 -23.49 16.78
C TRP A 23 5.21 -24.20 17.73
N GLU A 24 5.69 -25.39 17.38
CA GLU A 24 6.62 -26.15 18.24
C GLU A 24 7.92 -25.39 18.51
N ALA A 25 8.56 -24.87 17.46
CA ALA A 25 9.80 -24.11 17.59
C ALA A 25 9.59 -22.77 18.32
N ILE A 26 8.45 -22.12 18.08
CA ILE A 26 8.05 -20.88 18.75
C ILE A 26 7.85 -21.10 20.24
N VAL A 27 7.11 -22.15 20.62
CA VAL A 27 6.88 -22.53 22.03
C VAL A 27 8.21 -22.83 22.72
N ALA A 28 9.09 -23.62 22.10
CA ALA A 28 10.40 -23.93 22.65
C ALA A 28 11.21 -22.65 22.91
N THR A 29 11.28 -21.76 21.92
CA THR A 29 12.01 -20.49 22.00
C THR A 29 11.46 -19.58 23.11
N LEU A 30 10.14 -19.44 23.21
CA LEU A 30 9.53 -18.60 24.25
C LEU A 30 9.73 -19.20 25.63
N ASN A 31 9.59 -20.52 25.80
CA ASN A 31 9.83 -21.21 27.07
C ASN A 31 11.27 -21.00 27.58
N GLU A 32 12.26 -21.04 26.70
CA GLU A 32 13.66 -20.75 27.06
C GLU A 32 13.85 -19.36 27.66
N HIS A 33 13.09 -18.36 27.19
CA HIS A 33 13.17 -16.98 27.67
C HIS A 33 12.34 -16.79 28.94
N ILE A 34 11.17 -17.42 29.03
CA ILE A 34 10.23 -17.28 30.14
C ILE A 34 10.77 -17.96 31.41
N HIS A 35 11.27 -19.20 31.31
CA HIS A 35 11.67 -20.01 32.47
C HIS A 35 12.97 -19.59 33.15
N GLN A 36 13.66 -18.57 32.65
CA GLN A 36 14.83 -17.97 33.31
C GLN A 36 14.45 -17.17 34.57
N ARG A 37 13.15 -16.93 34.78
CA ARG A 37 12.64 -16.09 35.86
C ARG A 37 11.70 -16.87 36.76
N ARG A 38 11.72 -16.55 38.05
CA ARG A 38 10.76 -17.08 39.03
C ARG A 38 9.32 -16.62 38.73
N ARG A 39 9.18 -15.37 38.29
CA ARG A 39 7.94 -14.78 37.78
C ARG A 39 8.25 -14.17 36.41
N ALA A 40 7.42 -14.45 35.42
CA ALA A 40 7.56 -13.87 34.08
C ALA A 40 6.19 -13.43 33.56
N VAL A 41 6.10 -12.20 33.07
CA VAL A 41 4.94 -11.68 32.36
C VAL A 41 5.25 -11.64 30.87
N LEU A 42 4.68 -12.57 30.12
CA LEU A 42 4.68 -12.57 28.66
C LEU A 42 3.52 -11.71 28.16
N VAL A 43 3.83 -10.69 27.37
CA VAL A 43 2.84 -9.88 26.67
C VAL A 43 2.88 -10.22 25.19
N ILE A 44 1.73 -10.60 24.63
CA ILE A 44 1.53 -10.84 23.19
C ILE A 44 0.54 -9.79 22.70
N ASP A 45 1.05 -8.62 22.30
CA ASP A 45 0.19 -7.56 21.75
C ASP A 45 -0.08 -7.83 20.27
N CYS A 46 -1.33 -7.75 19.86
CA CYS A 46 -1.79 -8.18 18.54
C CYS A 46 -2.29 -7.01 17.72
N TYR A 47 -1.82 -6.88 16.48
CA TYR A 47 -2.46 -6.03 15.49
C TYR A 47 -3.88 -6.58 15.16
N PRO A 48 -4.87 -5.73 14.81
CA PRO A 48 -6.20 -6.20 14.43
C PRO A 48 -6.12 -7.15 13.24
N GLY A 49 -6.86 -8.26 13.34
CA GLY A 49 -6.86 -9.34 12.35
C GLY A 49 -6.05 -10.56 12.72
N VAL A 50 -5.21 -10.52 13.77
CA VAL A 50 -4.53 -11.71 14.31
C VAL A 50 -5.58 -12.73 14.73
N ARG A 51 -5.41 -13.98 14.26
CA ARG A 51 -6.26 -15.11 14.64
C ARG A 51 -6.01 -15.47 16.09
N LEU A 52 -6.73 -14.83 17.02
CA LEU A 52 -6.56 -15.09 18.45
C LEU A 52 -6.85 -16.56 18.79
N GLY A 53 -7.78 -17.21 18.07
CA GLY A 53 -8.05 -18.64 18.22
C GLY A 53 -6.82 -19.52 17.98
N GLU A 54 -5.95 -19.21 17.01
CA GLU A 54 -4.71 -19.97 16.83
C GLU A 54 -3.77 -19.82 18.03
N LEU A 55 -3.68 -18.62 18.62
CA LEU A 55 -2.90 -18.42 19.84
C LEU A 55 -3.48 -19.25 20.98
N GLU A 56 -4.80 -19.16 21.19
CA GLU A 56 -5.54 -19.84 22.26
C GLU A 56 -5.47 -21.36 22.16
N GLU A 57 -5.46 -21.91 20.96
CA GLU A 57 -5.42 -23.35 20.72
C GLU A 57 -4.01 -23.94 20.68
N LYS A 58 -3.05 -23.20 20.10
CA LYS A 58 -1.73 -23.75 19.73
C LYS A 58 -0.58 -23.22 20.60
N LEU A 59 -0.64 -21.96 21.02
CA LEU A 59 0.46 -21.31 21.72
C LEU A 59 0.24 -21.29 23.24
N LEU A 60 -0.85 -20.66 23.69
CA LEU A 60 -1.09 -20.37 25.11
C LEU A 60 -1.11 -21.63 26.00
N PRO A 61 -1.75 -22.75 25.61
CA PRO A 61 -1.78 -23.95 26.44
C PRO A 61 -0.40 -24.58 26.63
N ALA A 62 0.48 -24.47 25.63
CA ALA A 62 1.81 -25.08 25.66
C ALA A 62 2.82 -24.32 26.55
N LEU A 63 2.49 -23.08 26.93
CA LEU A 63 3.32 -22.24 27.81
C LEU A 63 3.02 -22.44 29.30
N ASN A 64 2.02 -23.26 29.67
CA ASN A 64 1.67 -23.64 31.05
C ASN A 64 1.54 -22.44 32.03
N ALA A 65 0.84 -21.39 31.60
CA ALA A 65 0.69 -20.18 32.40
C ALA A 65 -0.17 -20.35 33.65
N THR A 66 0.23 -19.68 34.73
CA THR A 66 -0.52 -19.56 35.99
C THR A 66 -1.73 -18.64 35.84
N LEU A 67 -1.58 -17.60 35.01
CA LEU A 67 -2.65 -16.65 34.70
C LEU A 67 -2.58 -16.28 33.23
N THR A 68 -3.71 -16.38 32.53
CA THR A 68 -3.85 -15.96 31.14
C THR A 68 -4.98 -14.94 31.04
N LEU A 69 -4.69 -13.74 30.54
CA LEU A 69 -5.64 -12.65 30.38
C LEU A 69 -5.74 -12.23 28.91
N ASN A 70 -6.95 -12.24 28.36
CA ASN A 70 -7.25 -11.62 27.07
C ASN A 70 -7.57 -10.14 27.28
N ALA A 71 -6.73 -9.25 26.74
CA ALA A 71 -6.88 -7.80 26.82
C ALA A 71 -8.16 -7.27 26.15
N GLU A 72 -8.71 -8.01 25.17
CA GLU A 72 -9.97 -7.62 24.51
C GLU A 72 -11.14 -7.54 25.47
N ARG A 73 -11.10 -8.25 26.60
CA ARG A 73 -12.16 -8.17 27.61
C ARG A 73 -12.23 -6.78 28.26
N ALA A 74 -11.16 -5.98 28.18
CA ALA A 74 -11.15 -4.59 28.63
C ALA A 74 -11.63 -3.60 27.56
N ARG A 75 -11.86 -4.02 26.32
CA ARG A 75 -12.40 -3.16 25.27
C ARG A 75 -13.77 -2.59 25.68
N ARG A 76 -14.04 -1.35 25.28
CA ARG A 76 -15.39 -0.76 25.33
C ARG A 76 -16.37 -1.59 24.51
N ASP A 77 -17.64 -1.56 24.87
CA ASP A 77 -18.68 -2.22 24.11
C ASP A 77 -18.83 -1.60 22.70
N GLU A 78 -19.48 -2.35 21.81
CA GLU A 78 -19.67 -2.00 20.41
C GLU A 78 -20.39 -0.65 20.24
N GLN A 79 -21.44 -0.40 21.04
CA GLN A 79 -22.22 0.84 20.97
C GLN A 79 -21.37 2.06 21.33
N SER A 80 -20.60 1.97 22.43
CA SER A 80 -19.70 3.05 22.82
C SER A 80 -18.63 3.34 21.76
N ILE A 81 -18.09 2.31 21.10
CA ILE A 81 -17.14 2.50 20.00
C ILE A 81 -17.81 3.12 18.78
N HIS A 82 -19.02 2.66 18.42
CA HIS A 82 -19.77 3.22 17.29
C HIS A 82 -20.04 4.72 17.48
N GLU A 83 -20.53 5.12 18.66
CA GLU A 83 -20.78 6.52 19.00
C GLU A 83 -19.51 7.37 18.94
N MET A 84 -18.38 6.83 19.43
CA MET A 84 -17.08 7.50 19.37
C MET A 84 -16.62 7.74 17.93
N LEU A 85 -16.85 6.77 17.04
CA LEU A 85 -16.38 6.81 15.65
C LEU A 85 -17.36 7.47 14.67
N ALA A 86 -18.56 7.87 15.12
CA ALA A 86 -19.60 8.39 14.24
C ALA A 86 -19.13 9.55 13.35
N ARG A 87 -18.32 10.46 13.89
CA ARG A 87 -17.75 11.60 13.14
C ARG A 87 -16.67 11.20 12.14
N ASN A 88 -15.96 10.11 12.38
CA ASN A 88 -14.94 9.61 11.48
C ASN A 88 -15.55 8.79 10.35
N LEU A 89 -16.57 7.99 10.63
CA LEU A 89 -17.15 7.15 9.60
C LEU A 89 -18.07 7.98 8.70
N THR A 90 -18.98 8.79 9.22
CA THR A 90 -20.03 9.46 8.42
C THR A 90 -20.94 8.47 7.67
N ASP A 91 -21.99 8.98 7.02
CA ASP A 91 -22.97 8.17 6.29
C ASP A 91 -22.51 7.73 4.89
N ASP A 92 -21.42 8.33 4.36
CA ASP A 92 -20.84 7.95 3.07
C ASP A 92 -20.45 6.46 3.07
N ARG A 93 -20.66 5.73 1.96
CA ARG A 93 -20.38 4.29 1.92
C ARG A 93 -18.88 3.97 1.88
N VAL A 94 -18.07 4.85 1.31
CA VAL A 94 -16.64 4.63 0.99
C VAL A 94 -15.74 5.55 1.82
N PHE A 95 -16.11 6.81 1.97
CA PHE A 95 -15.25 7.83 2.57
C PHE A 95 -15.56 8.08 4.05
N GLY A 96 -14.52 8.43 4.78
CA GLY A 96 -14.57 8.87 6.16
C GLY A 96 -13.58 10.01 6.40
N VAL A 97 -13.42 10.40 7.64
CA VAL A 97 -12.49 11.42 8.11
C VAL A 97 -11.39 10.76 8.92
N LEU A 98 -10.13 11.05 8.61
CA LEU A 98 -8.98 10.44 9.29
C LEU A 98 -9.04 10.63 10.80
N SER A 99 -8.86 9.54 11.53
CA SER A 99 -8.92 9.51 12.98
C SER A 99 -7.60 9.91 13.64
N CYS A 100 -7.71 10.73 14.69
CA CYS A 100 -6.62 11.05 15.61
C CYS A 100 -6.70 10.26 16.93
N HIS A 101 -7.65 9.33 17.06
CA HIS A 101 -7.78 8.52 18.27
C HIS A 101 -6.53 7.67 18.54
N GLN A 102 -6.37 7.31 19.80
CA GLN A 102 -5.36 6.42 20.36
C GLN A 102 -6.01 5.19 20.97
N LEU A 103 -5.32 4.06 20.96
CA LEU A 103 -5.90 2.77 21.34
C LEU A 103 -6.47 2.76 22.78
N HIS A 104 -5.83 3.48 23.71
CA HIS A 104 -6.29 3.54 25.10
C HIS A 104 -7.71 4.14 25.27
N GLU A 105 -8.17 4.97 24.32
CA GLU A 105 -9.52 5.54 24.33
C GLU A 105 -10.59 4.46 24.11
N PHE A 106 -10.24 3.37 23.40
CA PHE A 106 -11.12 2.23 23.11
C PHE A 106 -11.20 1.21 24.26
N ILE A 107 -10.45 1.44 25.34
CA ILE A 107 -10.37 0.53 26.50
C ILE A 107 -11.17 1.13 27.67
N ASP A 108 -11.95 0.29 28.34
CA ASP A 108 -12.64 0.62 29.58
C ASP A 108 -11.63 0.73 30.73
N PRO A 109 -11.51 1.90 31.38
CA PRO A 109 -10.49 2.11 32.40
C PRO A 109 -10.68 1.25 33.66
N GLN A 110 -11.91 0.89 34.01
CA GLN A 110 -12.18 0.04 35.18
C GLN A 110 -11.77 -1.40 34.90
N LYS A 111 -12.11 -1.92 33.72
CA LYS A 111 -11.72 -3.28 33.31
C LYS A 111 -10.20 -3.39 33.15
N LEU A 112 -9.55 -2.35 32.59
CA LEU A 112 -8.10 -2.27 32.48
C LEU A 112 -7.43 -2.31 33.85
N ALA A 113 -7.88 -1.48 34.79
CA ALA A 113 -7.35 -1.46 36.16
C ALA A 113 -7.53 -2.81 36.87
N ALA A 114 -8.68 -3.48 36.68
CA ALA A 114 -8.92 -4.80 37.24
C ALA A 114 -7.99 -5.89 36.66
N MET A 115 -7.63 -5.80 35.37
CA MET A 115 -6.64 -6.71 34.77
C MET A 115 -5.23 -6.43 35.28
N GLN A 116 -4.83 -5.15 35.36
CA GLN A 116 -3.55 -4.73 35.92
C GLN A 116 -3.39 -5.24 37.36
N GLU A 117 -4.46 -5.15 38.16
CA GLU A 117 -4.47 -5.67 39.53
C GLU A 117 -4.30 -7.20 39.55
N GLN A 118 -4.99 -7.96 38.69
CA GLN A 118 -4.82 -9.41 38.58
C GLN A 118 -3.37 -9.81 38.26
N VAL A 119 -2.72 -9.12 37.31
CA VAL A 119 -1.30 -9.35 36.98
C VAL A 119 -0.41 -9.07 38.19
N SER A 120 -0.68 -7.97 38.93
CA SER A 120 0.13 -7.60 40.10
C SER A 120 0.01 -8.57 41.27
N ARG A 121 -1.14 -9.21 41.46
CA ARG A 121 -1.40 -10.20 42.53
C ARG A 121 -0.71 -11.55 42.26
N CYS A 122 -0.47 -11.89 41.00
CA CYS A 122 0.29 -13.08 40.65
C CYS A 122 1.79 -12.81 40.88
N THR A 123 2.37 -13.37 41.94
CA THR A 123 3.76 -13.10 42.38
C THR A 123 4.77 -14.19 41.98
N ASP A 124 4.30 -15.29 41.39
CA ASP A 124 5.09 -16.46 41.02
C ASP A 124 4.51 -17.10 39.76
N GLY A 125 5.34 -17.79 38.98
CA GLY A 125 4.90 -18.47 37.76
C GLY A 125 4.79 -17.56 36.54
N ILE A 126 4.07 -18.03 35.51
CA ILE A 126 3.99 -17.39 34.21
C ILE A 126 2.63 -16.69 34.09
N VAL A 127 2.67 -15.40 33.77
CA VAL A 127 1.48 -14.62 33.42
C VAL A 127 1.53 -14.33 31.93
N ILE A 128 0.47 -14.67 31.21
CA ILE A 128 0.31 -14.29 29.80
C ILE A 128 -0.79 -13.24 29.70
N VAL A 129 -0.47 -12.12 29.07
CA VAL A 129 -1.47 -11.17 28.60
C VAL A 129 -1.41 -11.12 27.09
N TYR A 130 -2.52 -11.36 26.41
CA TYR A 130 -2.57 -11.41 24.95
C TYR A 130 -3.76 -10.65 24.37
N GLY A 131 -3.68 -10.35 23.08
CA GLY A 131 -4.73 -9.68 22.31
C GLY A 131 -4.44 -8.21 22.03
N PRO A 132 -5.26 -7.56 21.19
CA PRO A 132 -5.13 -6.14 20.87
C PRO A 132 -5.07 -5.26 22.12
N GLY A 133 -3.97 -4.53 22.30
CA GLY A 133 -3.77 -3.65 23.45
C GLY A 133 -3.25 -4.34 24.71
N ALA A 134 -2.74 -5.57 24.62
CA ALA A 134 -2.15 -6.29 25.76
C ALA A 134 -1.05 -5.49 26.49
N ALA A 135 -0.27 -4.67 25.77
CA ALA A 135 0.77 -3.83 26.37
C ALA A 135 0.22 -2.67 27.23
N LEU A 136 -1.09 -2.37 27.15
CA LEU A 136 -1.76 -1.42 28.04
C LEU A 136 -2.01 -2.04 29.43
N VAL A 137 -2.17 -3.36 29.49
CA VAL A 137 -2.36 -4.10 30.75
C VAL A 137 -1.03 -4.26 31.49
N HIS A 138 0.06 -4.56 30.78
CA HIS A 138 1.38 -4.67 31.39
C HIS A 138 2.47 -4.41 30.34
N GLN A 139 3.64 -3.88 30.73
CA GLN A 139 4.73 -3.63 29.78
C GLN A 139 5.42 -4.89 29.27
N GLY A 140 5.31 -5.99 30.04
CA GLY A 140 5.91 -7.30 29.79
C GLY A 140 7.36 -7.41 30.26
N ASP A 141 7.72 -8.56 30.81
CA ASP A 141 9.12 -8.98 30.94
C ASP A 141 9.66 -9.51 29.61
N ILE A 142 8.75 -10.03 28.78
CA ILE A 142 8.95 -10.44 27.40
C ILE A 142 7.77 -9.89 26.60
N LEU A 143 8.05 -9.18 25.51
CA LEU A 143 7.07 -8.62 24.59
C LEU A 143 7.19 -9.28 23.21
N VAL A 144 6.13 -9.99 22.84
CA VAL A 144 5.87 -10.47 21.48
C VAL A 144 4.87 -9.51 20.82
N TYR A 145 5.18 -9.05 19.62
CA TYR A 145 4.23 -8.30 18.81
C TYR A 145 3.75 -9.18 17.64
N ALA A 146 2.47 -9.55 17.63
CA ALA A 146 1.86 -10.34 16.56
C ALA A 146 1.29 -9.43 15.47
N ASP A 147 1.70 -9.64 14.22
CA ASP A 147 1.43 -8.74 13.10
C ASP A 147 1.13 -9.51 11.80
N MET A 148 0.56 -8.79 10.82
CA MET A 148 0.40 -9.26 9.45
C MET A 148 0.19 -8.08 8.49
N PRO A 149 0.49 -8.24 7.19
CA PRO A 149 0.20 -7.24 6.15
C PRO A 149 -1.29 -6.90 6.03
N ARG A 150 -1.60 -5.67 5.61
CA ARG A 150 -2.99 -5.22 5.47
C ARG A 150 -3.76 -5.94 4.36
N TRP A 151 -3.10 -6.33 3.27
CA TRP A 151 -3.74 -7.13 2.22
C TRP A 151 -4.30 -8.45 2.77
N GLU A 152 -3.62 -9.09 3.72
CA GLU A 152 -4.11 -10.33 4.36
C GLU A 152 -5.35 -10.05 5.22
N ILE A 153 -5.37 -8.92 5.96
CA ILE A 153 -6.57 -8.47 6.70
C ILE A 153 -7.75 -8.31 5.73
N GLN A 154 -7.51 -7.70 4.56
CA GLN A 154 -8.55 -7.54 3.55
C GLN A 154 -9.05 -8.89 3.02
N GLN A 155 -8.16 -9.86 2.78
CA GLN A 155 -8.56 -11.20 2.33
C GLN A 155 -9.42 -11.92 3.38
N ARG A 156 -9.05 -11.84 4.67
CA ARG A 156 -9.84 -12.38 5.77
C ARG A 156 -11.21 -11.72 5.88
N MET A 157 -11.30 -10.42 5.62
CA MET A 157 -12.60 -9.72 5.55
C MET A 157 -13.44 -10.19 4.36
N ARG A 158 -12.84 -10.34 3.17
CA ARG A 158 -13.52 -10.80 1.94
C ARG A 158 -14.00 -12.24 2.04
N SER A 159 -13.24 -13.13 2.69
CA SER A 159 -13.65 -14.52 2.93
C SER A 159 -14.75 -14.65 4.00
N GLY A 160 -15.03 -13.57 4.74
CA GLY A 160 -15.94 -13.57 5.87
C GLY A 160 -15.35 -14.18 7.13
N GLU A 161 -14.04 -14.45 7.18
CA GLU A 161 -13.36 -14.94 8.38
C GLU A 161 -13.30 -13.88 9.49
N LEU A 162 -13.14 -12.61 9.11
CA LEU A 162 -12.83 -11.50 10.00
C LEU A 162 -13.77 -10.30 9.78
N ASP A 163 -14.13 -9.62 10.86
CA ASP A 163 -14.79 -8.32 10.86
C ASP A 163 -13.86 -7.20 11.38
N ASN A 164 -14.33 -5.97 11.42
CA ASN A 164 -13.54 -4.89 12.01
C ASN A 164 -13.40 -5.04 13.51
N TRP A 165 -12.24 -4.65 14.06
CA TRP A 165 -11.95 -4.87 15.48
C TRP A 165 -13.01 -4.22 16.35
N GLY A 166 -13.76 -5.08 17.02
CA GLY A 166 -14.77 -4.69 17.98
C GLY A 166 -16.03 -4.05 17.39
N ALA A 167 -16.31 -4.29 16.12
CA ALA A 167 -17.42 -3.70 15.40
C ALA A 167 -18.66 -4.61 15.28
N GLY A 168 -18.51 -5.94 15.35
CA GLY A 168 -19.63 -6.87 15.14
C GLY A 168 -20.22 -6.80 13.73
N ASN A 169 -19.45 -6.31 12.75
CA ASN A 169 -19.97 -5.84 11.46
C ASN A 169 -19.68 -6.79 10.30
N GLN A 170 -19.54 -8.09 10.57
CA GLN A 170 -19.24 -9.12 9.57
C GLN A 170 -20.26 -9.16 8.40
N GLN A 171 -21.49 -8.73 8.65
CA GLN A 171 -22.57 -8.67 7.66
C GLN A 171 -22.57 -7.38 6.81
N GLU A 172 -21.76 -6.38 7.17
CA GLU A 172 -21.61 -5.17 6.36
C GLU A 172 -20.83 -5.44 5.06
N ASP A 173 -21.14 -4.65 4.04
CA ASP A 173 -20.42 -4.74 2.77
C ASP A 173 -18.94 -4.35 2.93
N MET A 174 -18.09 -4.95 2.10
CA MET A 174 -16.63 -4.82 2.23
C MET A 174 -16.15 -3.36 2.17
N LEU A 175 -16.86 -2.46 1.47
CA LEU A 175 -16.45 -1.05 1.38
C LEU A 175 -16.58 -0.33 2.73
N ARG A 176 -17.66 -0.58 3.48
CA ARG A 176 -17.83 -0.02 4.84
C ARG A 176 -16.80 -0.58 5.81
N ARG A 177 -16.48 -1.87 5.69
CA ARG A 177 -15.45 -2.51 6.52
C ARG A 177 -14.05 -1.97 6.25
N TYR A 178 -13.70 -1.84 4.98
CA TYR A 178 -12.45 -1.23 4.55
C TYR A 178 -12.36 0.25 4.97
N LYS A 179 -13.42 1.03 4.80
CA LYS A 179 -13.51 2.43 5.27
C LYS A 179 -13.18 2.54 6.76
N ARG A 180 -13.79 1.71 7.62
CA ARG A 180 -13.47 1.71 9.05
C ARG A 180 -12.01 1.36 9.31
N ALA A 181 -11.48 0.37 8.61
CA ALA A 181 -10.08 -0.03 8.73
C ALA A 181 -9.12 1.12 8.35
N PHE A 182 -9.32 1.73 7.18
CA PHE A 182 -8.47 2.78 6.63
C PHE A 182 -8.49 4.07 7.45
N PHE A 183 -9.69 4.58 7.75
CA PHE A 183 -9.85 5.89 8.38
C PHE A 183 -9.63 5.87 9.89
N VAL A 184 -9.78 4.71 10.53
CA VAL A 184 -9.71 4.57 11.99
C VAL A 184 -8.69 3.53 12.41
N GLU A 185 -8.98 2.24 12.17
CA GLU A 185 -8.30 1.16 12.89
C GLU A 185 -6.81 1.15 12.59
N TRP A 186 -6.41 1.17 11.32
CA TRP A 186 -5.00 1.15 10.95
C TRP A 186 -4.23 2.34 11.52
N ARG A 187 -4.84 3.53 11.56
CA ARG A 187 -4.21 4.73 12.13
C ARG A 187 -4.06 4.62 13.66
N VAL A 188 -5.06 4.09 14.35
CA VAL A 188 -5.03 3.86 15.80
C VAL A 188 -3.97 2.82 16.16
N PHE A 189 -3.97 1.68 15.44
CA PHE A 189 -3.08 0.56 15.73
C PHE A 189 -1.65 0.81 15.27
N ASP A 190 -1.41 1.57 14.19
CA ASP A 190 -0.05 1.98 13.80
C ASP A 190 0.60 2.90 14.85
N ARG A 191 -0.18 3.80 15.46
CA ARG A 191 0.31 4.63 16.58
C ARG A 191 0.66 3.78 17.81
N HIS A 192 -0.12 2.74 18.09
CA HIS A 192 0.13 1.82 19.20
C HIS A 192 1.33 0.89 18.92
N LYS A 193 1.43 0.32 17.72
CA LYS A 193 2.48 -0.63 17.34
C LYS A 193 3.88 -0.02 17.30
N THR A 194 3.99 1.23 16.83
CA THR A 194 5.28 1.86 16.53
C THR A 194 6.23 1.90 17.74
N PRO A 195 5.83 2.37 18.94
CA PRO A 195 6.69 2.32 20.12
C PRO A 195 6.95 0.89 20.62
N LEU A 196 6.02 -0.06 20.38
CA LEU A 196 6.17 -1.45 20.80
C LEU A 196 7.23 -2.17 19.96
N LEU A 197 7.20 -2.05 18.63
CA LEU A 197 8.19 -2.71 17.75
C LEU A 197 9.63 -2.23 18.00
N LYS A 198 9.82 -1.02 18.56
CA LYS A 198 11.14 -0.52 18.96
C LYS A 198 11.74 -1.27 20.15
N ARG A 199 10.90 -1.89 20.98
CA ARG A 199 11.32 -2.58 22.22
C ARG A 199 10.87 -4.04 22.31
N ALA A 200 10.10 -4.54 21.34
CA ALA A 200 9.66 -5.92 21.32
C ALA A 200 10.87 -6.86 21.33
N ASP A 201 10.77 -7.91 22.11
CA ASP A 201 11.74 -9.01 22.17
C ASP A 201 11.56 -9.92 20.96
N PHE A 202 10.32 -10.06 20.49
CA PHE A 202 10.00 -10.83 19.29
C PHE A 202 8.88 -10.19 18.47
N LEU A 203 8.92 -10.46 17.18
CA LEU A 203 7.79 -10.28 16.27
C LEU A 203 7.29 -11.66 15.85
N LEU A 204 5.98 -11.86 15.94
CA LEU A 204 5.28 -13.05 15.46
C LEU A 204 4.55 -12.73 14.15
N ASP A 205 5.04 -13.28 13.05
CA ASP A 205 4.35 -13.29 11.76
C ASP A 205 3.20 -14.30 11.80
N THR A 206 1.99 -13.79 11.56
CA THR A 206 0.74 -14.54 11.59
C THR A 206 0.01 -14.56 10.25
N THR A 207 0.74 -14.26 9.15
CA THR A 207 0.16 -14.11 7.82
C THR A 207 -0.45 -15.42 7.33
N LEU A 208 0.29 -16.53 7.45
CA LEU A 208 -0.17 -17.86 7.03
C LEU A 208 -0.80 -18.64 8.19
N ALA A 209 -2.03 -19.12 7.99
CA ALA A 209 -2.75 -19.96 8.96
C ALA A 209 -1.94 -21.20 9.32
N ASP A 210 -1.88 -21.55 10.61
CA ASP A 210 -1.17 -22.71 11.17
C ASP A 210 0.34 -22.79 10.84
N ARG A 211 0.90 -21.74 10.23
CA ARG A 211 2.31 -21.68 9.80
C ARG A 211 2.98 -20.38 10.26
N PRO A 212 2.91 -20.03 11.55
CA PRO A 212 3.52 -18.81 12.06
C PRO A 212 5.03 -18.86 11.94
N ALA A 213 5.65 -17.69 12.01
CA ALA A 213 7.09 -17.57 12.20
C ALA A 213 7.40 -16.49 13.23
N LEU A 214 8.46 -16.67 14.00
CA LEU A 214 8.90 -15.76 15.05
C LEU A 214 10.30 -15.28 14.71
N VAL A 215 10.58 -14.01 14.92
CA VAL A 215 11.92 -13.43 14.80
C VAL A 215 12.22 -12.56 16.01
N THR A 216 13.48 -12.54 16.45
CA THR A 216 13.89 -11.62 17.53
C THR A 216 13.69 -10.17 17.10
N GLY A 217 13.37 -9.30 18.06
CA GLY A 217 13.19 -7.88 17.79
C GLY A 217 14.47 -7.20 17.32
N ASP A 218 15.64 -7.64 17.81
CA ASP A 218 16.93 -7.12 17.35
C ASP A 218 17.19 -7.48 15.89
N ALA A 219 16.92 -8.73 15.50
CA ALA A 219 17.03 -9.17 14.11
C ALA A 219 16.05 -8.42 13.20
N LEU A 220 14.80 -8.20 13.65
CA LEU A 220 13.84 -7.38 12.91
C LEU A 220 14.36 -5.95 12.69
N ARG A 221 14.80 -5.27 13.75
CA ARG A 221 15.30 -3.89 13.67
C ARG A 221 16.54 -3.79 12.78
N ALA A 222 17.45 -4.76 12.87
CA ALA A 222 18.62 -4.85 12.01
C ALA A 222 18.25 -5.12 10.55
N ALA A 223 17.26 -5.99 10.30
CA ALA A 223 16.76 -6.27 8.96
C ALA A 223 16.19 -5.02 8.30
N LEU A 224 15.37 -4.24 9.02
CA LEU A 224 14.82 -2.97 8.51
C LEU A 224 15.93 -1.98 8.16
N ALA A 225 16.98 -1.88 8.99
CA ALA A 225 18.13 -1.03 8.72
C ALA A 225 18.99 -1.51 7.53
N GLN A 226 19.11 -2.84 7.32
CA GLN A 226 19.77 -3.39 6.14
C GLN A 226 18.97 -3.10 4.86
N THR A 227 17.63 -3.20 4.91
CA THR A 227 16.75 -2.91 3.79
C THR A 227 16.89 -1.46 3.31
N THR A 228 17.04 -0.49 4.22
CA THR A 228 17.21 0.93 3.82
C THR A 228 18.57 1.25 3.19
N ARG A 229 19.51 0.31 3.11
CA ARG A 229 20.86 0.54 2.56
C ARG A 229 21.07 -0.09 1.18
N ARG A 230 20.00 -0.57 0.55
CA ARG A 230 20.04 -1.28 -0.72
C ARG A 230 18.74 -1.09 -1.50
N PRO A 231 18.74 -1.36 -2.81
CA PRO A 231 17.52 -1.56 -3.57
C PRO A 231 16.70 -2.72 -3.00
N PHE A 232 15.37 -2.58 -2.98
CA PHE A 232 14.45 -3.65 -2.60
C PHE A 232 13.10 -3.51 -3.33
N ARG A 233 12.27 -4.55 -3.21
CA ARG A 233 10.87 -4.57 -3.67
C ARG A 233 9.97 -5.01 -2.53
N VAL A 234 8.72 -4.56 -2.57
CA VAL A 234 7.64 -5.08 -1.73
C VAL A 234 6.93 -6.20 -2.49
N VAL A 235 6.14 -7.02 -1.79
CA VAL A 235 5.38 -8.10 -2.43
C VAL A 235 4.19 -7.51 -3.19
N PRO A 236 4.13 -7.67 -4.53
CA PRO A 236 3.02 -7.18 -5.33
C PRO A 236 1.72 -7.91 -4.99
N PHE A 237 0.61 -7.18 -4.96
CA PHE A 237 -0.73 -7.75 -4.76
C PHE A 237 -1.58 -7.56 -6.01
N PHE A 238 -2.09 -8.67 -6.57
CA PHE A 238 -2.88 -8.70 -7.81
C PHE A 238 -4.36 -8.94 -7.49
N ASP A 239 -5.25 -8.08 -7.99
CA ASP A 239 -6.68 -8.17 -7.70
C ASP A 239 -7.54 -8.21 -8.98
N PRO A 240 -8.48 -9.16 -9.12
CA PRO A 240 -9.47 -9.12 -10.19
C PRO A 240 -10.40 -7.91 -10.06
N GLY A 241 -11.04 -7.52 -11.17
CA GLY A 241 -11.98 -6.41 -11.17
C GLY A 241 -12.95 -6.42 -12.35
N VAL A 242 -14.00 -5.61 -12.25
CA VAL A 242 -15.08 -5.53 -13.25
C VAL A 242 -14.60 -5.14 -14.66
N TRP A 243 -13.48 -4.43 -14.74
CA TRP A 243 -12.88 -3.95 -15.99
C TRP A 243 -11.60 -4.68 -16.37
N GLY A 244 -11.15 -5.62 -15.52
CA GLY A 244 -9.81 -6.20 -15.61
C GLY A 244 -9.53 -6.92 -16.92
N GLY A 245 -8.27 -6.84 -17.34
CA GLY A 245 -7.74 -7.40 -18.56
C GLY A 245 -6.99 -8.73 -18.35
N GLN A 246 -6.18 -9.06 -19.35
CA GLN A 246 -5.49 -10.36 -19.48
C GLN A 246 -3.98 -10.24 -19.58
N TRP A 247 -3.44 -9.03 -19.72
CA TRP A 247 -2.02 -8.84 -19.98
C TRP A 247 -1.18 -9.25 -18.78
N MET A 248 -1.55 -8.85 -17.56
CA MET A 248 -0.83 -9.24 -16.33
C MET A 248 -0.84 -10.76 -16.14
N LYS A 249 -1.97 -11.40 -16.43
CA LYS A 249 -2.13 -12.86 -16.35
C LYS A 249 -1.10 -13.59 -17.22
N GLN A 250 -0.90 -13.09 -18.44
CA GLN A 250 0.03 -13.66 -19.42
C GLN A 250 1.49 -13.34 -19.12
N HIS A 251 1.79 -12.13 -18.64
CA HIS A 251 3.15 -11.64 -18.48
C HIS A 251 3.75 -11.93 -17.10
N PHE A 252 2.93 -12.08 -16.06
CA PHE A 252 3.37 -12.31 -14.68
C PHE A 252 3.14 -13.75 -14.18
N ASP A 253 2.68 -14.65 -15.05
CA ASP A 253 2.41 -16.05 -14.70
C ASP A 253 1.45 -16.16 -13.50
N LEU A 254 0.35 -15.40 -13.56
CA LEU A 254 -0.69 -15.41 -12.52
C LEU A 254 -1.63 -16.61 -12.71
N ASP A 255 -2.50 -16.87 -11.73
CA ASP A 255 -3.43 -18.01 -11.78
C ASP A 255 -4.24 -18.01 -13.09
N PRO A 256 -4.08 -19.04 -13.95
CA PRO A 256 -4.82 -19.14 -15.20
C PRO A 256 -6.33 -19.34 -14.98
N GLY A 257 -6.76 -19.79 -13.80
CA GLY A 257 -8.16 -19.98 -13.42
C GLY A 257 -8.91 -18.68 -13.10
N ALA A 258 -8.21 -17.63 -12.67
CA ALA A 258 -8.82 -16.33 -12.41
C ALA A 258 -9.40 -15.72 -13.70
N PRO A 259 -10.58 -15.06 -13.65
CA PRO A 259 -11.22 -14.53 -14.86
C PRO A 259 -10.40 -13.41 -15.52
N ASN A 260 -9.82 -12.52 -14.71
CA ASN A 260 -8.99 -11.40 -15.13
C ASN A 260 -8.12 -10.91 -13.96
N TYR A 261 -7.30 -9.90 -14.23
CA TYR A 261 -6.70 -9.04 -13.21
C TYR A 261 -6.89 -7.59 -13.62
N ALA A 262 -7.32 -6.75 -12.69
CA ALA A 262 -7.54 -5.34 -12.92
C ALA A 262 -6.39 -4.52 -12.33
N TRP A 263 -6.06 -4.77 -11.06
CA TRP A 263 -5.05 -4.02 -10.31
C TRP A 263 -3.82 -4.87 -10.00
N CYS A 264 -2.65 -4.22 -9.95
CA CYS A 264 -1.47 -4.73 -9.26
C CYS A 264 -0.81 -3.63 -8.46
N PHE A 265 -1.00 -3.69 -7.14
CA PHE A 265 -0.31 -2.85 -6.18
C PHE A 265 1.15 -3.32 -6.10
N ASP A 266 2.00 -2.89 -7.04
CA ASP A 266 3.40 -3.32 -7.15
C ASP A 266 4.33 -2.54 -6.20
N CYS A 267 3.99 -1.27 -5.92
CA CYS A 267 4.63 -0.47 -4.88
C CYS A 267 3.64 0.48 -4.20
N VAL A 268 2.91 -0.06 -3.24
CA VAL A 268 2.00 0.64 -2.32
C VAL A 268 2.32 0.18 -0.89
N PRO A 269 3.41 0.69 -0.26
CA PRO A 269 3.91 0.18 1.02
C PRO A 269 2.89 0.18 2.16
N GLU A 270 1.86 1.02 2.06
CA GLU A 270 0.74 1.03 3.01
C GLU A 270 -0.06 -0.30 2.98
N GLU A 271 -0.16 -0.97 1.83
CA GLU A 271 -0.92 -2.21 1.64
C GLU A 271 -0.03 -3.46 1.49
N ASN A 272 1.14 -3.31 0.86
CA ASN A 272 2.01 -4.43 0.54
C ASN A 272 2.75 -4.99 1.75
N SER A 273 3.20 -6.25 1.61
CA SER A 273 4.12 -6.88 2.55
C SER A 273 5.58 -6.75 2.14
N LEU A 274 6.46 -6.93 3.12
CA LEU A 274 7.90 -7.02 2.96
C LEU A 274 8.35 -8.40 3.46
N LEU A 275 9.02 -9.16 2.61
CA LEU A 275 9.59 -10.47 2.96
C LEU A 275 11.05 -10.32 3.36
N LEU A 276 11.38 -10.85 4.53
CA LEU A 276 12.72 -10.86 5.11
C LEU A 276 13.17 -12.32 5.31
N ARG A 277 14.37 -12.67 4.84
CA ARG A 277 14.95 -14.01 5.02
C ARG A 277 16.05 -13.97 6.09
N PHE A 278 15.91 -14.85 7.07
CA PHE A 278 16.88 -15.11 8.14
C PHE A 278 17.28 -16.58 8.06
N GLY A 279 18.44 -16.88 7.45
CA GLY A 279 18.83 -18.25 7.17
C GLY A 279 17.77 -19.01 6.39
N ALA A 280 17.18 -20.05 6.98
CA ALA A 280 16.11 -20.84 6.36
C ALA A 280 14.71 -20.20 6.51
N VAL A 281 14.49 -19.35 7.51
CA VAL A 281 13.17 -18.85 7.89
C VAL A 281 12.84 -17.56 7.16
N ARG A 282 11.65 -17.50 6.57
CA ARG A 282 11.09 -16.28 5.98
C ARG A 282 10.08 -15.67 6.93
N ILE A 283 10.18 -14.37 7.12
CA ILE A 283 9.23 -13.56 7.89
C ILE A 283 8.54 -12.60 6.93
N GLU A 284 7.21 -12.54 7.00
CA GLU A 284 6.40 -11.57 6.29
C GLU A 284 5.88 -10.51 7.26
N ILE A 285 6.10 -9.24 6.91
CA ILE A 285 5.63 -8.10 7.71
C ILE A 285 4.91 -7.08 6.82
N PRO A 286 4.05 -6.21 7.38
CA PRO A 286 3.65 -4.99 6.69
C PRO A 286 4.86 -4.19 6.23
N SER A 287 4.91 -3.79 4.96
CA SER A 287 5.96 -2.86 4.49
C SER A 287 5.90 -1.53 5.27
N GLN A 288 4.71 -1.17 5.74
CA GLN A 288 4.48 -0.04 6.65
C GLN A 288 5.38 -0.07 7.91
N ASN A 289 5.81 -1.25 8.38
CA ASN A 289 6.74 -1.34 9.51
C ASN A 289 8.11 -0.72 9.18
N LEU A 290 8.59 -0.86 7.94
CA LEU A 290 9.81 -0.18 7.46
C LEU A 290 9.61 1.33 7.44
N VAL A 291 8.48 1.80 6.93
CA VAL A 291 8.15 3.24 6.84
C VAL A 291 8.07 3.86 8.24
N LEU A 292 7.41 3.21 9.19
CA LEU A 292 7.21 3.71 10.56
C LEU A 292 8.49 3.69 11.40
N LEU A 293 9.38 2.71 11.20
CA LEU A 293 10.57 2.51 12.03
C LEU A 293 11.85 3.10 11.44
N GLN A 294 11.93 3.24 10.11
CA GLN A 294 13.09 3.80 9.41
C GLN A 294 12.72 4.96 8.45
N PRO A 295 11.80 5.89 8.81
CA PRO A 295 11.28 6.87 7.86
C PRO A 295 12.36 7.77 7.26
N ARG A 296 13.35 8.20 8.06
CA ARG A 296 14.40 9.10 7.59
C ARG A 296 15.39 8.42 6.64
N ALA A 297 15.84 7.21 6.97
CA ALA A 297 16.75 6.44 6.11
C ALA A 297 16.06 5.99 4.81
N LEU A 298 14.77 5.63 4.89
CA LEU A 298 13.98 5.27 3.72
C LEU A 298 13.65 6.48 2.84
N LEU A 299 12.95 7.47 3.40
CA LEU A 299 12.32 8.56 2.66
C LEU A 299 13.26 9.74 2.40
N GLY A 300 14.20 9.98 3.32
CA GLY A 300 15.02 11.19 3.37
C GLY A 300 14.38 12.31 4.20
N GLU A 301 15.20 13.25 4.69
CA GLU A 301 14.77 14.30 5.62
C GLU A 301 13.70 15.23 5.05
N LYS A 302 13.79 15.59 3.76
CA LYS A 302 12.81 16.49 3.12
C LYS A 302 11.44 15.85 3.00
N VAL A 303 11.40 14.58 2.57
CA VAL A 303 10.17 13.82 2.40
C VAL A 303 9.52 13.57 3.77
N HIS A 304 10.32 13.14 4.75
CA HIS A 304 9.85 12.94 6.12
C HIS A 304 9.34 14.25 6.77
N ALA A 305 10.00 15.39 6.53
CA ALA A 305 9.51 16.68 7.04
C ALA A 305 8.15 17.09 6.45
N ARG A 306 7.87 16.71 5.19
CA ARG A 306 6.64 17.06 4.49
C ARG A 306 5.48 16.10 4.78
N PHE A 307 5.75 14.80 4.89
CA PHE A 307 4.72 13.76 4.97
C PHE A 307 4.75 12.95 6.27
N GLY A 308 5.74 13.15 7.14
CA GLY A 308 5.98 12.28 8.30
C GLY A 308 6.38 10.87 7.88
N ALA A 309 5.95 9.87 8.63
CA ALA A 309 6.18 8.46 8.32
C ALA A 309 5.10 7.90 7.37
N GLU A 310 4.90 8.59 6.24
CA GLU A 310 4.04 8.16 5.14
C GLU A 310 4.87 8.05 3.86
N PHE A 311 4.63 6.99 3.08
CA PHE A 311 5.31 6.76 1.81
C PHE A 311 4.49 7.41 0.69
N PRO A 312 4.94 8.51 0.06
CA PRO A 312 4.04 9.38 -0.70
C PRO A 312 3.90 9.00 -2.18
N ILE A 313 4.63 7.99 -2.67
CA ILE A 313 4.67 7.58 -4.08
C ILE A 313 4.09 6.18 -4.23
N ARG A 314 3.18 5.99 -5.17
CA ARG A 314 2.59 4.71 -5.54
C ARG A 314 2.86 4.40 -7.00
N PHE A 315 3.18 3.12 -7.26
CA PHE A 315 3.17 2.52 -8.61
C PHE A 315 2.14 1.39 -8.59
N ASP A 316 1.15 1.46 -9.48
CA ASP A 316 0.11 0.44 -9.65
C ASP A 316 -0.05 0.10 -11.13
N PHE A 317 -0.38 -1.15 -11.44
CA PHE A 317 -0.76 -1.53 -12.80
C PHE A 317 -2.27 -1.57 -12.95
N LEU A 318 -2.76 -0.90 -13.99
CA LEU A 318 -4.16 -0.94 -14.40
C LEU A 318 -4.23 -1.66 -15.74
N ASP A 319 -4.77 -2.87 -15.73
CA ASP A 319 -4.90 -3.73 -16.92
C ASP A 319 -6.29 -3.69 -17.52
N THR A 320 -6.41 -3.07 -18.70
CA THR A 320 -7.64 -3.08 -19.50
C THR A 320 -7.47 -3.80 -20.83
N ILE A 321 -6.36 -4.50 -21.07
CA ILE A 321 -6.09 -5.23 -22.32
C ILE A 321 -6.99 -6.47 -22.38
N GLY A 322 -7.85 -6.53 -23.39
CA GLY A 322 -8.95 -7.51 -23.44
C GLY A 322 -10.00 -7.30 -22.34
N GLY A 323 -9.98 -6.15 -21.65
CA GLY A 323 -10.90 -5.75 -20.59
C GLY A 323 -11.85 -4.64 -21.04
N GLN A 324 -12.17 -3.72 -20.13
CA GLN A 324 -13.07 -2.59 -20.38
C GLN A 324 -12.50 -1.28 -19.82
N ASN A 325 -13.17 -0.16 -20.09
CA ASN A 325 -12.82 1.14 -19.51
C ASN A 325 -12.82 1.08 -17.96
N LEU A 326 -11.89 1.81 -17.34
CA LEU A 326 -11.97 2.16 -15.92
C LEU A 326 -13.18 3.06 -15.64
N SER A 327 -13.52 3.34 -14.39
CA SER A 327 -14.54 4.36 -14.11
C SER A 327 -14.13 5.73 -14.65
N PHE A 328 -15.10 6.48 -15.14
CA PHE A 328 -14.92 7.91 -15.38
C PHE A 328 -14.94 8.65 -14.05
N GLN A 329 -13.87 9.35 -13.72
CA GLN A 329 -13.59 9.77 -12.35
C GLN A 329 -12.81 11.09 -12.26
N VAL A 330 -12.73 11.63 -11.05
CA VAL A 330 -11.95 12.82 -10.71
C VAL A 330 -11.39 12.68 -9.29
N HIS A 331 -10.17 13.17 -9.06
CA HIS A 331 -9.55 13.23 -7.73
C HIS A 331 -9.84 14.58 -7.04
N PRO A 332 -9.97 14.60 -5.70
CA PRO A 332 -10.27 15.82 -4.98
C PRO A 332 -9.16 16.87 -5.11
N LEU A 333 -9.54 18.15 -5.11
CA LEU A 333 -8.58 19.24 -4.94
C LEU A 333 -7.92 19.18 -3.54
N THR A 334 -6.73 19.80 -3.40
CA THR A 334 -5.98 19.78 -2.14
C THR A 334 -6.77 20.44 -1.00
N GLU A 335 -7.40 21.60 -1.21
CA GLU A 335 -8.23 22.22 -0.16
C GLU A 335 -9.45 21.36 0.20
N TYR A 336 -10.01 20.65 -0.79
CA TYR A 336 -11.20 19.84 -0.61
C TYR A 336 -10.91 18.61 0.24
N ILE A 337 -9.83 17.87 -0.09
CA ILE A 337 -9.48 16.65 0.64
C ILE A 337 -9.10 16.96 2.09
N GLN A 338 -8.46 18.10 2.31
CA GLN A 338 -8.10 18.58 3.64
C GLN A 338 -9.31 18.96 4.48
N GLN A 339 -10.23 19.74 3.93
CA GLN A 339 -11.39 20.22 4.67
C GLN A 339 -12.44 19.13 4.92
N GLN A 340 -12.62 18.20 3.98
CA GLN A 340 -13.67 17.18 4.07
C GLN A 340 -13.21 15.89 4.74
N PHE A 341 -11.95 15.48 4.58
CA PHE A 341 -11.48 14.16 5.02
C PHE A 341 -10.25 14.20 5.94
N GLY A 342 -9.66 15.37 6.15
CA GLY A 342 -8.50 15.56 7.05
C GLY A 342 -7.16 15.12 6.45
N MET A 343 -7.04 15.00 5.13
CA MET A 343 -5.77 14.67 4.45
C MET A 343 -5.02 15.91 3.98
N HIS A 344 -3.70 15.94 4.14
CA HIS A 344 -2.90 17.14 3.85
C HIS A 344 -2.42 17.27 2.40
N TYR A 345 -2.60 16.21 1.60
CA TYR A 345 -2.28 16.16 0.19
C TYR A 345 -3.29 15.25 -0.50
N THR A 346 -3.38 15.36 -1.82
CA THR A 346 -4.35 14.62 -2.63
C THR A 346 -3.66 13.62 -3.55
N GLN A 347 -4.46 12.81 -4.23
CA GLN A 347 -4.02 11.97 -5.33
C GLN A 347 -3.90 12.83 -6.58
N ASP A 348 -2.70 13.34 -6.81
CA ASP A 348 -2.25 13.66 -8.15
C ASP A 348 -1.68 12.38 -8.77
N GLU A 349 -2.02 12.10 -10.03
CA GLU A 349 -1.57 10.87 -10.70
C GLU A 349 -1.14 11.12 -12.14
N SER A 350 -0.55 10.09 -12.74
CA SER A 350 -0.29 10.05 -14.15
C SER A 350 -0.41 8.62 -14.69
N TYR A 351 -0.76 8.51 -15.97
CA TYR A 351 -0.78 7.25 -16.70
C TYR A 351 0.44 7.17 -17.60
N TYR A 352 1.39 6.33 -17.22
CA TYR A 352 2.47 5.90 -18.10
C TYR A 352 2.02 4.64 -18.84
N ILE A 353 1.96 4.69 -20.17
CA ILE A 353 1.47 3.56 -20.97
C ILE A 353 2.59 2.56 -21.18
N LEU A 354 2.54 1.42 -20.48
CA LEU A 354 3.47 0.31 -20.68
C LEU A 354 3.18 -0.47 -21.96
N GLU A 355 1.91 -0.65 -22.29
CA GLU A 355 1.44 -1.35 -23.49
C GLU A 355 0.09 -0.78 -23.92
N ALA A 356 -0.18 -0.75 -25.23
CA ALA A 356 -1.44 -0.27 -25.77
C ALA A 356 -1.83 -1.00 -27.06
N GLU A 357 -3.10 -1.37 -27.16
CA GLU A 357 -3.72 -1.83 -28.40
C GLU A 357 -3.83 -0.65 -29.40
N PRO A 358 -3.92 -0.91 -30.72
CA PRO A 358 -3.88 0.14 -31.75
C PRO A 358 -4.93 1.25 -31.60
N ASP A 359 -6.11 0.93 -31.08
CA ASP A 359 -7.24 1.86 -30.91
C ASP A 359 -7.41 2.34 -29.45
N ALA A 360 -6.43 2.06 -28.59
CA ALA A 360 -6.48 2.44 -27.19
C ALA A 360 -6.49 3.96 -27.00
N VAL A 361 -7.26 4.42 -26.02
CA VAL A 361 -7.40 5.85 -25.70
C VAL A 361 -7.34 6.12 -24.20
N VAL A 362 -6.95 7.33 -23.84
CA VAL A 362 -7.13 7.90 -22.50
C VAL A 362 -8.15 9.03 -22.58
N TYR A 363 -9.16 8.98 -21.72
CA TYR A 363 -10.09 10.07 -21.53
C TYR A 363 -9.46 11.09 -20.59
N LEU A 364 -9.41 12.37 -21.00
CA LEU A 364 -8.71 13.40 -20.21
C LEU A 364 -9.28 14.80 -20.43
N GLY A 365 -9.85 15.39 -19.38
CA GLY A 365 -10.48 16.70 -19.42
C GLY A 365 -11.71 16.78 -20.33
N THR A 366 -12.32 17.96 -20.39
CA THR A 366 -13.57 18.20 -21.12
C THR A 366 -13.30 18.71 -22.53
N LYS A 367 -14.28 18.57 -23.44
CA LYS A 367 -14.18 19.17 -24.77
C LYS A 367 -14.27 20.70 -24.67
N THR A 368 -13.49 21.43 -25.45
CA THR A 368 -13.58 22.90 -25.54
C THR A 368 -15.02 23.33 -25.85
N GLY A 369 -15.55 24.26 -25.03
CA GLY A 369 -16.94 24.72 -25.13
C GLY A 369 -17.96 23.87 -24.39
N THR A 370 -17.55 22.84 -23.64
CA THR A 370 -18.44 22.08 -22.75
C THR A 370 -19.07 22.99 -21.69
N SER A 371 -20.39 22.97 -21.57
CA SER A 371 -21.10 23.59 -20.43
C SER A 371 -21.03 22.64 -19.22
N PRO A 372 -20.52 23.12 -18.07
CA PRO A 372 -20.52 22.36 -16.81
C PRO A 372 -21.89 21.82 -16.43
N GLU A 373 -22.92 22.67 -16.50
CA GLU A 373 -24.28 22.34 -16.12
C GLU A 373 -24.86 21.25 -17.02
N ALA A 374 -24.59 21.32 -18.33
CA ALA A 374 -25.06 20.33 -19.28
C ALA A 374 -24.43 18.94 -19.05
N MET A 375 -23.12 18.88 -18.77
CA MET A 375 -22.44 17.62 -18.47
C MET A 375 -22.91 17.03 -17.14
N LEU A 376 -23.06 17.86 -16.11
CA LEU A 376 -23.56 17.41 -14.80
C LEU A 376 -25.01 16.94 -14.86
N ASP A 377 -25.89 17.62 -15.61
CA ASP A 377 -27.26 17.12 -15.84
C ASP A 377 -27.25 15.76 -16.55
N ASP A 378 -26.40 15.59 -17.56
CA ASP A 378 -26.24 14.33 -18.27
C ASP A 378 -25.82 13.18 -17.34
N LEU A 379 -24.79 13.42 -16.50
CA LEU A 379 -24.34 12.49 -15.46
C LEU A 379 -25.46 12.15 -14.46
N ARG A 380 -26.23 13.14 -14.00
CA ARG A 380 -27.36 12.91 -13.08
C ARG A 380 -28.46 12.08 -13.72
N ARG A 381 -28.79 12.32 -14.99
CA ARG A 381 -29.75 11.52 -15.76
C ARG A 381 -29.25 10.08 -15.91
N ALA A 382 -27.96 9.91 -16.15
CA ALA A 382 -27.34 8.60 -16.23
C ALA A 382 -27.36 7.84 -14.91
N GLN A 383 -27.08 8.52 -13.80
CA GLN A 383 -27.18 7.95 -12.46
C GLN A 383 -28.62 7.53 -12.11
N ARG A 384 -29.64 8.24 -12.60
CA ARG A 384 -31.06 7.86 -12.45
C ARG A 384 -31.50 6.73 -13.39
N GLY A 385 -30.61 6.23 -14.25
CA GLY A 385 -30.93 5.18 -15.21
C GLY A 385 -31.79 5.63 -16.39
N GLU A 386 -31.94 6.94 -16.61
CA GLU A 386 -32.76 7.46 -17.72
C GLU A 386 -32.10 7.23 -19.08
N LYS A 387 -30.76 7.24 -19.13
CA LYS A 387 -29.93 7.05 -20.34
C LYS A 387 -28.47 6.78 -19.97
N PRO A 388 -27.62 6.29 -20.87
CA PRO A 388 -26.17 6.33 -20.68
C PRO A 388 -25.63 7.78 -20.70
N PHE A 389 -24.51 8.01 -20.01
CA PHE A 389 -23.77 9.27 -20.12
C PHE A 389 -23.18 9.40 -21.54
N ASP A 390 -23.37 10.58 -22.16
CA ASP A 390 -22.86 10.89 -23.50
C ASP A 390 -21.40 11.37 -23.43
N ASP A 391 -20.48 10.46 -23.13
CA ASP A 391 -19.06 10.75 -22.96
C ASP A 391 -18.43 11.39 -24.21
N ALA A 392 -18.82 10.92 -25.39
CA ALA A 392 -18.36 11.44 -26.68
C ALA A 392 -18.72 12.92 -26.89
N ARG A 393 -19.79 13.43 -26.27
CA ARG A 393 -20.16 14.85 -26.34
C ARG A 393 -19.31 15.73 -25.43
N PHE A 394 -18.91 15.24 -24.26
CA PHE A 394 -18.36 16.09 -23.19
C PHE A 394 -16.88 15.91 -22.90
N VAL A 395 -16.30 14.74 -23.17
CA VAL A 395 -14.97 14.36 -22.69
C VAL A 395 -14.02 14.15 -23.86
N ASN A 396 -12.76 14.57 -23.74
CA ASN A 396 -11.77 14.28 -24.76
C ASN A 396 -11.37 12.80 -24.72
N GLN A 397 -11.01 12.25 -25.87
CA GLN A 397 -10.38 10.93 -26.00
C GLN A 397 -9.08 11.13 -26.77
N PHE A 398 -7.96 10.85 -26.11
CA PHE A 398 -6.63 10.97 -26.70
C PHE A 398 -6.09 9.58 -27.05
N PRO A 399 -5.60 9.34 -28.27
CA PRO A 399 -4.94 8.09 -28.62
C PRO A 399 -3.77 7.81 -27.68
N ALA A 400 -3.65 6.57 -27.23
CA ALA A 400 -2.59 6.12 -26.34
C ALA A 400 -1.67 5.14 -27.06
N LYS A 401 -0.36 5.32 -26.90
CA LYS A 401 0.69 4.43 -27.42
C LYS A 401 1.63 4.04 -26.31
N LYS A 402 2.31 2.90 -26.48
CA LYS A 402 3.42 2.50 -25.62
C LYS A 402 4.41 3.66 -25.44
N HIS A 403 4.76 3.92 -24.18
CA HIS A 403 5.59 5.03 -23.71
C HIS A 403 4.98 6.43 -23.79
N ASP A 404 3.69 6.59 -24.11
CA ASP A 404 3.01 7.85 -23.84
C ASP A 404 2.88 8.07 -22.33
N HIS A 405 2.79 9.34 -21.92
CA HIS A 405 2.63 9.74 -20.53
C HIS A 405 1.58 10.85 -20.43
N PHE A 406 0.46 10.54 -19.76
CA PHE A 406 -0.66 11.45 -19.53
C PHE A 406 -0.67 11.91 -18.08
N LEU A 407 -0.66 13.23 -17.85
CA LEU A 407 -0.74 13.82 -16.52
C LEU A 407 -2.17 14.04 -16.07
N ILE A 408 -2.42 13.80 -14.79
CA ILE A 408 -3.74 13.85 -14.19
C ILE A 408 -3.64 14.58 -12.84
N PRO A 409 -3.36 15.89 -12.84
CA PRO A 409 -3.41 16.67 -11.62
C PRO A 409 -4.83 16.62 -11.03
N ALA A 410 -4.95 16.76 -9.71
CA ALA A 410 -6.23 16.74 -9.00
C ALA A 410 -7.25 17.72 -9.59
N GLY A 411 -8.50 17.28 -9.76
CA GLY A 411 -9.57 18.02 -10.44
C GLY A 411 -9.72 17.73 -11.95
N THR A 412 -8.84 16.92 -12.55
CA THR A 412 -8.99 16.52 -13.96
C THR A 412 -9.96 15.36 -14.05
N VAL A 413 -11.03 15.48 -14.85
CA VAL A 413 -11.85 14.33 -15.20
C VAL A 413 -11.10 13.40 -16.14
N HIS A 414 -11.09 12.10 -15.86
CA HIS A 414 -10.28 11.16 -16.62
C HIS A 414 -10.82 9.72 -16.55
N CYS A 415 -10.31 8.87 -17.44
CA CYS A 415 -10.53 7.43 -17.46
C CYS A 415 -9.47 6.76 -18.35
N SER A 416 -8.87 5.67 -17.88
CA SER A 416 -8.13 4.79 -18.79
C SER A 416 -9.10 3.97 -19.64
N GLY A 417 -9.00 4.08 -20.97
CA GLY A 417 -9.82 3.32 -21.89
C GLY A 417 -9.42 1.84 -21.94
N ALA A 418 -10.27 1.02 -22.55
CA ALA A 418 -9.95 -0.37 -22.87
C ALA A 418 -8.69 -0.47 -23.75
N GLY A 419 -7.96 -1.59 -23.62
CA GLY A 419 -6.79 -1.88 -24.45
C GLY A 419 -5.48 -1.27 -23.96
N THR A 420 -5.35 -0.91 -22.68
CA THR A 420 -4.11 -0.34 -22.12
C THR A 420 -3.55 -1.16 -20.95
N MET A 421 -2.22 -1.21 -20.86
CA MET A 421 -1.50 -1.52 -19.64
C MET A 421 -0.92 -0.22 -19.12
N VAL A 422 -1.52 0.31 -18.06
CA VAL A 422 -1.07 1.55 -17.44
C VAL A 422 -0.19 1.22 -16.25
N LEU A 423 1.01 1.80 -16.21
CA LEU A 423 1.72 2.02 -14.97
C LEU A 423 1.26 3.37 -14.42
N GLU A 424 0.39 3.33 -13.42
CA GLU A 424 -0.11 4.49 -12.73
C GLU A 424 0.96 4.96 -11.74
N ILE A 425 1.42 6.20 -11.87
CA ILE A 425 2.36 6.82 -10.94
C ILE A 425 1.59 7.90 -10.18
N SER A 426 1.36 7.71 -8.88
CA SER A 426 0.45 8.56 -8.12
C SER A 426 0.92 8.90 -6.72
N ALA A 427 0.38 9.98 -6.18
CA ALA A 427 0.48 10.30 -4.76
C ALA A 427 -0.42 9.38 -3.92
N THR A 428 0.07 8.96 -2.75
CA THR A 428 -0.65 8.04 -1.85
C THR A 428 -1.61 8.82 -0.94
N PRO A 429 -2.80 9.18 -1.46
CA PRO A 429 -4.02 8.76 -0.77
C PRO A 429 -5.01 8.09 -1.74
N TYR A 430 -4.63 6.90 -2.21
CA TYR A 430 -5.25 6.15 -3.32
C TYR A 430 -6.73 5.79 -3.15
N ILE A 431 -7.28 5.86 -1.94
CA ILE A 431 -8.72 5.59 -1.71
C ILE A 431 -9.61 6.67 -2.34
N PHE A 432 -9.11 7.90 -2.54
CA PHE A 432 -9.90 9.07 -2.95
C PHE A 432 -10.09 9.17 -4.47
N THR A 433 -10.99 8.34 -4.99
CA THR A 433 -11.44 8.38 -6.37
C THR A 433 -12.93 8.67 -6.46
N PHE A 434 -13.31 9.88 -6.91
CA PHE A 434 -14.72 10.23 -7.11
C PHE A 434 -15.18 9.75 -8.48
N LYS A 435 -15.73 8.54 -8.51
CA LYS A 435 -16.37 7.97 -9.69
C LYS A 435 -17.60 8.81 -10.06
N LEU A 436 -17.60 9.36 -11.26
CA LEU A 436 -18.70 10.14 -11.83
C LEU A 436 -19.64 9.25 -12.65
N TRP A 437 -19.06 8.27 -13.35
CA TRP A 437 -19.81 7.31 -14.17
C TRP A 437 -19.04 5.99 -14.29
N ASP A 438 -19.78 4.87 -14.36
CA ASP A 438 -19.19 3.53 -14.44
C ASP A 438 -19.79 2.68 -15.56
N TRP A 439 -20.22 3.33 -16.65
CA TRP A 439 -20.68 2.69 -17.89
C TRP A 439 -21.93 1.82 -17.74
N GLY A 440 -22.76 2.13 -16.75
CA GLY A 440 -23.99 1.37 -16.46
C GLY A 440 -23.72 -0.05 -15.95
N ARG A 441 -22.50 -0.33 -15.50
CA ARG A 441 -22.08 -1.66 -15.05
C ARG A 441 -22.48 -1.92 -13.60
N LEU A 442 -22.63 -3.20 -13.29
CA LEU A 442 -22.74 -3.69 -11.92
C LEU A 442 -21.35 -4.07 -11.41
N GLY A 443 -21.17 -3.97 -10.10
CA GLY A 443 -20.03 -4.50 -9.37
C GLY A 443 -19.95 -6.03 -9.45
N MET A 444 -18.84 -6.58 -8.96
CA MET A 444 -18.69 -8.03 -8.82
C MET A 444 -19.73 -8.64 -7.85
N ASP A 445 -20.32 -7.81 -7.00
CA ASP A 445 -21.42 -8.12 -6.07
C ASP A 445 -22.81 -8.04 -6.71
N GLY A 446 -22.90 -7.68 -8.00
CA GLY A 446 -24.17 -7.49 -8.70
C GLY A 446 -24.92 -6.19 -8.36
N LEU A 447 -24.31 -5.28 -7.58
CA LEU A 447 -24.90 -3.99 -7.23
C LEU A 447 -24.27 -2.86 -8.06
N PRO A 448 -24.97 -1.74 -8.32
CA PRO A 448 -24.33 -0.56 -8.91
C PRO A 448 -23.14 -0.11 -8.07
N ARG A 449 -21.98 0.14 -8.71
CA ARG A 449 -20.82 0.66 -7.98
C ARG A 449 -21.12 2.08 -7.47
N PRO A 450 -20.61 2.44 -6.28
CA PRO A 450 -20.78 3.81 -5.76
C PRO A 450 -20.25 4.86 -6.74
N VAL A 451 -21.08 5.85 -7.04
CA VAL A 451 -20.71 7.09 -7.73
C VAL A 451 -20.81 8.24 -6.73
N HIS A 452 -19.92 9.22 -6.87
CA HIS A 452 -19.74 10.31 -5.91
C HIS A 452 -19.90 11.66 -6.62
N LEU A 453 -21.00 11.82 -7.37
CA LEU A 453 -21.22 13.00 -8.21
C LEU A 453 -21.25 14.31 -7.40
N GLU A 454 -21.79 14.29 -6.18
CA GLU A 454 -21.81 15.46 -5.28
C GLU A 454 -20.40 15.89 -4.82
N HIS A 455 -19.50 14.95 -4.62
CA HIS A 455 -18.09 15.25 -4.35
C HIS A 455 -17.41 15.72 -5.63
N GLY A 456 -17.62 15.00 -6.73
CA GLY A 456 -17.06 15.26 -8.05
C GLY A 456 -17.35 16.67 -8.56
N GLU A 457 -18.61 17.11 -8.55
CA GLU A 457 -19.02 18.43 -9.07
C GLU A 457 -18.33 19.60 -8.36
N ARG A 458 -17.87 19.40 -7.11
CA ARG A 458 -17.18 20.43 -6.31
C ARG A 458 -15.69 20.51 -6.60
N VAL A 459 -15.12 19.54 -7.30
CA VAL A 459 -13.67 19.44 -7.52
C VAL A 459 -13.25 19.41 -8.98
N ILE A 460 -14.18 19.28 -9.93
CA ILE A 460 -13.87 19.36 -11.36
C ILE A 460 -13.30 20.74 -11.68
N ASP A 461 -12.11 20.74 -12.26
CA ASP A 461 -11.49 21.93 -12.82
C ASP A 461 -11.89 22.08 -14.29
N TRP A 462 -12.91 22.91 -14.52
CA TRP A 462 -13.49 23.13 -15.84
C TRP A 462 -12.58 23.90 -16.81
N GLN A 463 -11.43 24.42 -16.36
CA GLN A 463 -10.45 25.04 -17.25
C GLN A 463 -9.66 24.00 -18.07
N ARG A 464 -9.73 22.72 -17.68
CA ARG A 464 -9.00 21.61 -18.33
C ARG A 464 -9.77 21.09 -19.55
N ASP A 465 -9.91 21.97 -20.52
CA ASP A 465 -10.56 21.69 -21.80
C ASP A 465 -9.59 21.08 -22.83
N THR A 466 -10.06 20.81 -24.06
CA THR A 466 -9.23 20.17 -25.11
C THR A 466 -7.93 20.91 -25.37
N GLN A 467 -7.95 22.24 -25.46
CA GLN A 467 -6.76 23.02 -25.80
C GLN A 467 -5.77 23.01 -24.65
N TRP A 468 -6.26 23.24 -23.44
CA TRP A 468 -5.41 23.28 -22.25
C TRP A 468 -4.79 21.91 -21.97
N VAL A 469 -5.58 20.82 -22.03
CA VAL A 469 -5.11 19.45 -21.77
C VAL A 469 -4.02 19.04 -22.77
N ASN A 470 -4.20 19.29 -24.07
CA ASN A 470 -3.17 19.00 -25.07
C ASN A 470 -1.86 19.75 -24.78
N ALA A 471 -1.97 21.02 -24.38
CA ALA A 471 -0.79 21.85 -24.16
C ALA A 471 -0.04 21.52 -22.86
N HIS A 472 -0.70 20.96 -21.85
CA HIS A 472 -0.12 20.84 -20.50
C HIS A 472 -0.09 19.42 -19.93
N LEU A 473 -0.90 18.48 -20.42
CA LEU A 473 -1.06 17.17 -19.79
C LEU A 473 -0.69 15.98 -20.67
N VAL A 474 -0.75 16.12 -21.99
CA VAL A 474 -0.44 15.03 -22.93
C VAL A 474 1.02 15.11 -23.33
N ASN A 475 1.79 14.05 -23.09
CA ASN A 475 3.17 13.88 -23.57
C ASN A 475 4.07 15.11 -23.38
N GLN A 476 4.04 15.70 -22.18
CA GLN A 476 4.96 16.75 -21.79
C GLN A 476 6.36 16.18 -21.56
N VAL A 477 7.07 15.93 -22.68
CA VAL A 477 8.39 15.31 -22.71
C VAL A 477 9.45 16.36 -23.02
N GLU A 478 10.40 16.53 -22.11
CA GLU A 478 11.53 17.44 -22.26
C GLU A 478 12.84 16.65 -22.11
N THR A 479 13.76 16.75 -23.06
CA THR A 479 15.10 16.19 -22.90
C THR A 479 15.87 16.99 -21.84
N VAL A 480 16.38 16.29 -20.84
CA VAL A 480 17.07 16.89 -19.69
C VAL A 480 18.58 16.83 -19.89
N ALA A 481 19.06 15.65 -20.24
CA ALA A 481 20.47 15.35 -20.40
C ALA A 481 20.63 14.13 -21.31
N GLU A 482 21.77 14.05 -21.97
CA GLU A 482 22.16 12.89 -22.77
C GLU A 482 23.66 12.70 -22.73
N GLY A 483 24.08 11.47 -23.02
CA GLY A 483 25.48 11.10 -23.09
C GLY A 483 25.66 9.88 -23.99
N HIS A 484 26.88 9.34 -24.00
CA HIS A 484 27.15 8.14 -24.80
C HIS A 484 26.30 6.96 -24.31
N GLY A 485 25.38 6.51 -25.16
CA GLY A 485 24.54 5.34 -24.89
C GLY A 485 23.40 5.59 -23.90
N TRP A 486 23.09 6.83 -23.52
CA TRP A 486 21.93 7.12 -22.66
C TRP A 486 21.33 8.51 -22.89
N ARG A 487 20.03 8.65 -22.57
CA ARG A 487 19.33 9.93 -22.48
C ARG A 487 18.33 9.93 -21.32
N GLU A 488 18.14 11.09 -20.71
CA GLU A 488 17.16 11.37 -19.68
C GLU A 488 16.12 12.36 -20.20
N GLU A 489 14.86 11.99 -20.03
CA GLU A 489 13.70 12.77 -20.39
C GLU A 489 12.92 13.07 -19.12
N ARG A 490 12.52 14.32 -18.92
CA ARG A 490 11.44 14.66 -18.00
C ARG A 490 10.15 14.33 -18.69
N THR A 491 9.38 13.45 -18.07
CA THR A 491 8.05 13.11 -18.53
C THR A 491 7.12 13.45 -17.39
N GLY A 492 5.99 14.09 -17.66
CA GLY A 492 4.99 14.24 -16.62
C GLY A 492 5.40 15.14 -15.44
N LEU A 493 5.38 16.46 -15.66
CA LEU A 493 5.49 17.44 -14.59
C LEU A 493 4.43 18.51 -14.76
N HIS A 494 3.29 18.36 -14.10
CA HIS A 494 2.41 19.50 -13.89
C HIS A 494 2.96 20.33 -12.72
N GLU A 495 2.89 21.66 -12.81
CA GLU A 495 3.51 22.55 -11.82
C GLU A 495 3.00 22.35 -10.38
N ARG A 496 1.81 21.78 -10.21
CA ARG A 496 1.20 21.49 -8.89
C ARG A 496 1.58 20.13 -8.32
N GLU A 497 2.07 19.21 -9.15
CA GLU A 497 2.45 17.87 -8.73
C GLU A 497 3.79 17.90 -8.01
N PHE A 498 3.92 17.14 -6.92
CA PHE A 498 5.19 17.04 -6.19
C PHE A 498 6.02 15.81 -6.58
N ILE A 499 5.44 14.87 -7.32
CA ILE A 499 6.16 13.71 -7.83
C ILE A 499 6.79 14.11 -9.15
N GLU A 500 8.12 14.15 -9.17
CA GLU A 500 8.89 14.32 -10.39
C GLU A 500 9.07 12.95 -11.03
N THR A 501 8.82 12.81 -12.34
CA THR A 501 9.18 11.59 -13.07
C THR A 501 10.19 11.85 -14.19
N ARG A 502 11.16 10.94 -14.30
CA ARG A 502 12.18 10.94 -15.34
C ARG A 502 12.25 9.59 -16.01
N ARG A 503 12.20 9.60 -17.33
CA ARG A 503 12.43 8.43 -18.16
C ARG A 503 13.89 8.40 -18.59
N HIS A 504 14.57 7.32 -18.29
CA HIS A 504 15.96 7.09 -18.68
C HIS A 504 16.01 5.99 -19.71
N TRP A 505 16.53 6.28 -20.90
CA TRP A 505 16.85 5.30 -21.93
C TRP A 505 18.34 5.04 -21.90
N PHE A 506 18.77 3.77 -21.92
CA PHE A 506 20.17 3.43 -21.81
C PHE A 506 20.53 2.09 -22.48
N SER A 507 21.72 2.03 -23.08
CA SER A 507 22.39 0.79 -23.53
C SER A 507 23.73 0.57 -22.82
N GLU A 508 24.24 1.62 -22.17
CA GLU A 508 25.46 1.61 -21.35
C GLU A 508 25.11 1.80 -19.86
N PRO A 509 26.01 1.48 -18.92
CA PRO A 509 25.79 1.75 -17.50
C PRO A 509 25.64 3.25 -17.19
N VAL A 510 24.63 3.62 -16.41
CA VAL A 510 24.33 5.00 -16.02
C VAL A 510 24.37 5.13 -14.50
N VAL A 511 25.09 6.15 -14.01
CA VAL A 511 25.12 6.49 -12.58
C VAL A 511 23.98 7.43 -12.25
N HIS A 512 23.31 7.16 -11.13
CA HIS A 512 22.20 7.93 -10.60
C HIS A 512 22.45 8.26 -9.12
N HIS A 513 21.75 9.28 -8.64
CA HIS A 513 21.76 9.68 -7.25
C HIS A 513 20.34 9.79 -6.70
N THR A 514 20.16 9.43 -5.43
CA THR A 514 18.92 9.62 -4.68
C THR A 514 18.65 11.09 -4.36
N GLY A 515 19.70 11.92 -4.31
CA GLY A 515 19.58 13.33 -3.97
C GLY A 515 19.03 13.58 -2.55
N GLY A 516 19.13 12.58 -1.66
CA GLY A 516 18.55 12.62 -0.32
C GLY A 516 17.03 12.43 -0.28
N SER A 517 16.42 11.91 -1.36
CA SER A 517 15.01 11.47 -1.43
C SER A 517 14.95 9.97 -1.74
N VAL A 518 13.88 9.30 -1.33
CA VAL A 518 13.53 7.99 -1.91
C VAL A 518 13.30 8.11 -3.41
N ASN A 519 13.81 7.17 -4.20
CA ASN A 519 13.47 6.99 -5.60
C ASN A 519 12.67 5.70 -5.77
N VAL A 520 11.58 5.74 -6.54
CA VAL A 520 10.83 4.56 -7.00
C VAL A 520 11.03 4.43 -8.50
N LEU A 521 11.37 3.24 -8.98
CA LEU A 521 11.68 3.00 -10.39
C LEU A 521 10.93 1.78 -10.91
N ASN A 522 10.59 1.78 -12.19
CA ASN A 522 10.11 0.60 -12.90
C ASN A 522 10.94 0.37 -14.17
N LEU A 523 11.25 -0.89 -14.49
CA LEU A 523 11.88 -1.26 -15.76
C LEU A 523 10.82 -1.35 -16.87
N ILE A 524 10.68 -0.28 -17.63
CA ILE A 524 9.60 -0.05 -18.62
C ILE A 524 9.96 -0.49 -20.04
N GLU A 525 11.23 -0.81 -20.32
CA GLU A 525 11.67 -1.38 -21.61
C GLU A 525 12.93 -2.24 -21.43
N GLY A 526 13.02 -3.32 -22.20
CA GLY A 526 14.09 -4.31 -22.15
C GLY A 526 13.90 -5.38 -21.07
N ALA A 527 14.53 -6.53 -21.27
CA ALA A 527 14.19 -7.75 -20.52
C ALA A 527 14.65 -7.77 -19.05
N GLN A 528 15.83 -7.23 -18.75
CA GLN A 528 16.44 -7.30 -17.43
C GLN A 528 17.56 -6.27 -17.23
N ALA A 529 17.55 -5.60 -16.07
CA ALA A 529 18.57 -4.66 -15.64
C ALA A 529 19.26 -5.13 -14.36
N ARG A 530 20.41 -4.55 -14.06
CA ARG A 530 21.10 -4.67 -12.77
C ARG A 530 21.34 -3.31 -12.17
N VAL A 531 21.01 -3.18 -10.90
CA VAL A 531 21.33 -2.05 -10.03
C VAL A 531 22.50 -2.44 -9.14
N ASP A 532 23.60 -1.72 -9.20
CA ASP A 532 24.77 -1.96 -8.35
C ASP A 532 25.28 -0.68 -7.70
N SER A 533 26.02 -0.84 -6.61
CA SER A 533 26.70 0.27 -5.94
C SER A 533 28.08 0.49 -6.58
N PRO A 534 28.37 1.70 -7.10
CA PRO A 534 29.71 2.00 -7.62
C PRO A 534 30.84 1.81 -6.59
N SER A 535 30.54 2.01 -5.30
CA SER A 535 31.48 1.82 -4.19
C SER A 535 31.42 0.42 -3.55
N GLY A 536 30.50 -0.46 -4.00
CA GLY A 536 30.28 -1.77 -3.41
C GLY A 536 29.55 -1.76 -2.05
N ALA A 537 28.78 -0.70 -1.75
CA ALA A 537 28.04 -0.57 -0.48
C ALA A 537 26.91 -1.58 -0.29
N PHE A 538 26.38 -2.15 -1.39
CA PHE A 538 25.37 -3.21 -1.37
C PHE A 538 25.61 -4.19 -2.51
N ALA A 539 25.11 -5.43 -2.34
CA ALA A 539 25.20 -6.47 -3.36
C ALA A 539 24.33 -6.14 -4.58
N PRO A 540 24.76 -6.48 -5.82
CA PRO A 540 23.98 -6.19 -7.01
C PRO A 540 22.55 -6.72 -6.94
N PHE A 541 21.61 -5.90 -7.41
CA PHE A 541 20.17 -6.16 -7.40
C PHE A 541 19.68 -6.28 -8.85
N VAL A 542 19.04 -7.40 -9.19
CA VAL A 542 18.54 -7.65 -10.55
C VAL A 542 17.06 -7.28 -10.61
N VAL A 543 16.66 -6.64 -11.71
CA VAL A 543 15.28 -6.19 -11.96
C VAL A 543 14.85 -6.72 -13.32
N ASN A 544 13.70 -7.37 -13.39
CA ASN A 544 13.10 -7.84 -14.63
C ASN A 544 12.10 -6.83 -15.20
N TYR A 545 11.75 -6.98 -16.47
CA TYR A 545 10.77 -6.12 -17.12
C TYR A 545 9.47 -6.00 -16.30
N ALA A 546 8.94 -4.78 -16.25
CA ALA A 546 7.76 -4.36 -15.50
C ALA A 546 7.86 -4.50 -13.97
N GLU A 547 9.01 -4.81 -13.39
CA GLU A 547 9.18 -4.79 -11.93
C GLU A 547 9.45 -3.37 -11.41
N THR A 548 8.65 -2.94 -10.44
CA THR A 548 8.93 -1.73 -9.65
C THR A 548 9.85 -2.05 -8.49
N PHE A 549 10.81 -1.17 -8.22
CA PHE A 549 11.76 -1.27 -7.11
C PHE A 549 12.01 0.09 -6.45
N ILE A 550 12.40 0.04 -5.18
CA ILE A 550 12.62 1.22 -4.33
C ILE A 550 14.13 1.35 -4.07
N ILE A 551 14.64 2.57 -4.23
CA ILE A 551 15.98 2.98 -3.80
C ILE A 551 15.80 3.95 -2.62
N PRO A 552 16.06 3.49 -1.37
CA PRO A 552 16.04 4.34 -0.19
C PRO A 552 16.93 5.58 -0.33
N ALA A 553 16.57 6.67 0.35
CA ALA A 553 17.37 7.89 0.37
C ALA A 553 18.83 7.64 0.81
N ASP A 554 19.02 6.78 1.83
CA ASP A 554 20.32 6.44 2.43
C ASP A 554 21.28 5.70 1.49
N VAL A 555 20.79 5.19 0.34
CA VAL A 555 21.65 4.56 -0.68
C VAL A 555 22.59 5.58 -1.34
N GLY A 556 22.15 6.82 -1.54
CA GLY A 556 22.96 7.85 -2.20
C GLY A 556 23.18 7.55 -3.68
N GLU A 557 24.36 7.05 -4.04
CA GLU A 557 24.76 6.79 -5.43
C GLU A 557 24.52 5.32 -5.81
N TYR A 558 23.97 5.10 -7.00
CA TYR A 558 23.75 3.77 -7.57
C TYR A 558 23.91 3.79 -9.08
N ARG A 559 24.15 2.64 -9.69
CA ARG A 559 24.32 2.49 -11.14
C ARG A 559 23.32 1.48 -11.69
N ILE A 560 22.69 1.81 -12.82
CA ILE A 560 21.83 0.90 -13.57
C ILE A 560 22.53 0.52 -14.87
N SER A 561 22.50 -0.77 -15.21
CA SER A 561 23.07 -1.30 -16.45
C SER A 561 22.21 -2.42 -17.02
N ALA A 562 22.28 -2.62 -18.34
CA ALA A 562 21.74 -3.80 -18.98
C ALA A 562 22.42 -5.07 -18.45
N TRP A 563 21.64 -6.12 -18.16
CA TRP A 563 22.17 -7.34 -17.53
C TRP A 563 21.45 -8.59 -17.99
N GLY A 564 22.15 -9.73 -17.96
CA GLY A 564 21.58 -11.04 -18.27
C GLY A 564 20.83 -11.03 -19.61
N LYS A 565 19.51 -11.24 -19.57
CA LYS A 565 18.66 -11.25 -20.77
C LYS A 565 18.49 -9.88 -21.43
N GLY A 566 18.76 -8.78 -20.72
CA GLY A 566 18.75 -7.42 -21.28
C GLY A 566 20.07 -7.00 -21.91
N ALA A 567 21.14 -7.79 -21.80
CA ALA A 567 22.44 -7.43 -22.36
C ALA A 567 22.36 -7.22 -23.88
N GLY A 568 22.90 -6.10 -24.38
CA GLY A 568 22.87 -5.72 -25.79
C GLY A 568 21.54 -5.10 -26.26
N GLN A 569 20.55 -4.95 -25.38
CA GLN A 569 19.31 -4.22 -25.67
C GLN A 569 19.45 -2.76 -25.25
N GLN A 570 18.64 -1.90 -25.86
CA GLN A 570 18.33 -0.60 -25.28
C GLN A 570 17.23 -0.81 -24.24
N LEU A 571 17.47 -0.40 -23.01
CA LEU A 571 16.54 -0.48 -21.89
C LEU A 571 15.97 0.90 -21.60
N ALA A 572 14.86 0.93 -20.85
CA ALA A 572 14.40 2.13 -20.22
C ALA A 572 13.84 1.91 -18.82
N THR A 573 14.07 2.88 -17.94
CA THR A 573 13.41 2.96 -16.63
C THR A 573 12.61 4.26 -16.53
N ILE A 574 11.46 4.21 -15.86
CA ILE A 574 10.82 5.42 -15.33
C ILE A 574 11.17 5.53 -13.85
N LYS A 575 11.63 6.70 -13.42
CA LYS A 575 12.05 7.01 -12.05
C LYS A 575 11.17 8.12 -11.50
N ALA A 576 10.61 7.93 -10.32
CA ALA A 576 9.82 8.90 -9.58
C ALA A 576 10.46 9.25 -8.24
N TRP A 577 10.38 10.52 -7.83
CA TRP A 577 10.76 10.98 -6.50
C TRP A 577 9.99 12.24 -6.10
N VAL A 578 10.03 12.62 -4.82
CA VAL A 578 9.42 13.87 -4.33
C VAL A 578 10.35 15.04 -4.58
N ARG A 579 9.89 16.05 -5.33
CA ARG A 579 10.64 17.30 -5.50
C ARG A 579 10.71 18.08 -4.18
N GLY A 580 11.90 18.61 -3.90
CA GLY A 580 12.24 19.24 -2.63
C GLY A 580 11.90 20.72 -2.52
#